data_AF-A0A3L7Q6U2-F1
#
_entry.id   AF-A0A3L7Q6U2-F1
#
_cell.length_a   1.000
_cell.length_b   1.000
_cell.length_c   1.000
_cell.angle_alpha   90.00
_cell.angle_beta   90.00
_cell.angle_gamma   90.00
#
_symmetry.space_group_name_H-M   'P 1'
#
loop_
_entity.id
_entity.type
_entity.pdbx_description
1 polymer ?
#
loop_
_entity_poly.entity_id
_entity_poly.type
_entity_poly.pdbx_seq_one_letter_code
_entity_poly.pdbx_strand_id
1 'polypeptide(L)'
;MLYLEFSRRADSLKDAILSAIQDVRKANIDADVIRVDECNLVTMAEIGRRMGRSRQLVHQYITGQRGPGGFPAPACNLSHGKPLWQWCAVSYWLVQNDLLRVETWEQARVVEAINTELEMAHQREFDPALAKEVSERCG
;
A
#
# COMPACT_ATOMS: atom_id res chain seq x y z
N MET A 1 -9.85 4.78 17.35
CA MET A 1 -9.20 3.90 16.36
C MET A 1 -8.55 2.77 17.13
N LEU A 2 -8.93 1.53 16.83
CA LEU A 2 -8.40 0.32 17.47
C LEU A 2 -7.47 -0.37 16.48
N TYR A 3 -6.35 -0.92 16.97
CA TYR A 3 -5.48 -1.80 16.19
C TYR A 3 -5.75 -3.24 16.61
N LEU A 4 -5.97 -4.10 15.61
CA LEU A 4 -6.14 -5.53 15.79
C LEU A 4 -5.00 -6.25 15.08
N GLU A 5 -4.26 -7.06 15.82
CA GLU A 5 -3.19 -7.90 15.25
C GLU A 5 -3.76 -9.28 14.92
N PHE A 6 -3.41 -9.80 13.74
CA PHE A 6 -3.82 -11.12 13.29
C PHE A 6 -2.60 -11.97 12.96
N SER A 7 -2.60 -13.20 13.46
CA SER A 7 -1.68 -14.24 13.03
C SER A 7 -2.49 -15.47 12.61
N ARG A 8 -2.33 -15.91 11.36
CA ARG A 8 -3.06 -17.06 10.81
C ARG A 8 -2.28 -17.73 9.69
N ARG A 9 -2.63 -18.98 9.41
CA ARG A 9 -2.16 -19.71 8.23
C ARG A 9 -3.23 -19.65 7.15
N ALA A 10 -2.81 -19.39 5.92
CA ALA A 10 -3.65 -19.44 4.73
C ALA A 10 -2.76 -19.77 3.51
N ASP A 11 -3.39 -20.13 2.40
CA ASP A 11 -2.68 -20.50 1.16
C ASP A 11 -2.06 -19.28 0.45
N SER A 12 -2.53 -18.07 0.76
CA SER A 12 -1.96 -16.82 0.25
C SER A 12 -2.15 -15.65 1.22
N LEU A 13 -1.35 -14.59 1.05
CA LEU A 13 -1.51 -13.33 1.81
C LEU A 13 -2.92 -12.74 1.61
N LYS A 14 -3.44 -12.78 0.39
CA LYS A 14 -4.79 -12.34 0.04
C LYS A 14 -5.84 -13.08 0.87
N ASP A 15 -5.77 -14.42 0.92
CA ASP A 15 -6.74 -15.22 1.66
C ASP A 15 -6.61 -15.01 3.17
N ALA A 16 -5.38 -14.80 3.68
CA ALA A 16 -5.16 -14.44 5.07
C ALA A 16 -5.84 -13.11 5.44
N ILE A 17 -5.62 -12.05 4.64
CA ILE A 17 -6.20 -10.73 4.92
C ILE A 17 -7.73 -10.77 4.80
N LEU A 18 -8.26 -11.35 3.72
CA LEU A 18 -9.70 -11.39 3.47
C LEU A 18 -10.44 -12.20 4.53
N SER A 19 -9.90 -13.34 4.95
CA SER A 19 -10.49 -14.12 6.04
C SER A 19 -10.44 -13.34 7.37
N ALA A 20 -9.39 -12.56 7.64
CA ALA A 20 -9.32 -11.74 8.84
C ALA A 20 -10.39 -10.66 8.88
N ILE A 21 -10.59 -9.96 7.76
CA ILE A 21 -11.66 -8.97 7.62
C ILE A 21 -13.04 -9.61 7.83
N GLN A 22 -13.27 -10.80 7.27
CA GLN A 22 -14.52 -11.53 7.46
C GLN A 22 -14.76 -11.92 8.92
N ASP A 23 -13.72 -12.35 9.64
CA ASP A 23 -13.83 -12.71 11.06
C ASP A 23 -14.20 -11.50 11.93
N VAL A 24 -13.59 -10.32 11.68
CA VAL A 24 -13.95 -9.07 12.39
C VAL A 24 -15.43 -8.74 12.17
N ARG A 25 -15.89 -8.78 10.91
CA ARG A 25 -17.29 -8.47 10.56
C ARG A 25 -18.29 -9.45 11.17
N LYS A 26 -17.89 -10.70 11.40
CA LYS A 26 -18.73 -11.73 12.04
C LYS A 26 -18.71 -11.68 13.57
N ALA A 27 -17.79 -10.94 14.18
CA ALA A 27 -17.61 -10.92 15.63
C ALA A 27 -18.72 -10.15 16.38
N ASN A 28 -19.63 -9.45 15.68
CA ASN A 28 -20.73 -8.66 16.26
C ASN A 28 -20.26 -7.64 17.32
N ILE A 29 -19.11 -7.01 17.09
CA ILE A 29 -18.48 -6.04 18.01
C ILE A 29 -18.69 -4.57 17.60
N ASP A 30 -19.66 -4.31 16.72
CA ASP A 30 -19.94 -2.96 16.17
C ASP A 30 -18.67 -2.24 15.66
N ALA A 31 -17.86 -2.97 14.89
CA ALA A 31 -16.63 -2.47 14.29
C ALA A 31 -16.49 -2.98 12.85
N ASP A 32 -15.97 -2.13 11.97
CA ASP A 32 -15.51 -2.53 10.63
C ASP A 32 -14.01 -2.27 10.46
N VAL A 33 -13.42 -2.98 9.50
CA VAL A 33 -12.02 -2.82 9.13
C VAL A 33 -11.89 -1.67 8.15
N ILE A 34 -11.22 -0.60 8.57
CA ILE A 34 -11.00 0.58 7.72
C ILE A 34 -9.75 0.39 6.84
N ARG A 35 -8.74 -0.31 7.34
CA ARG A 35 -7.44 -0.44 6.66
C ARG A 35 -6.63 -1.62 7.21
N VAL A 36 -5.85 -2.25 6.34
CA VAL A 36 -4.74 -3.14 6.69
C VAL A 36 -3.50 -2.29 6.94
N ASP A 37 -2.95 -2.36 8.15
CA ASP A 37 -1.72 -1.63 8.53
C ASP A 37 -0.46 -2.32 8.00
N GLU A 38 -0.39 -2.43 6.68
CA GLU A 38 0.84 -2.69 5.97
C GLU A 38 1.20 -1.37 5.26
N CYS A 39 2.25 -0.71 5.75
CA CYS A 39 2.63 0.64 5.34
C CYS A 39 2.84 0.71 3.82
N ASN A 40 1.83 1.21 3.10
CA ASN A 40 1.87 1.42 1.65
C ASN A 40 2.66 2.67 1.27
N LEU A 41 2.72 3.68 2.14
CA LEU A 41 3.54 4.87 1.94
C LEU A 41 4.90 4.70 2.60
N VAL A 42 5.95 4.71 1.80
CA VAL A 42 7.31 4.41 2.23
C VAL A 42 8.25 5.58 1.98
N THR A 43 9.18 5.78 2.92
CA THR A 43 10.29 6.71 2.74
C THR A 43 11.39 6.06 1.90
N MET A 44 12.33 6.86 1.40
CA MET A 44 13.54 6.34 0.74
C MET A 44 14.35 5.38 1.63
N ALA A 45 14.40 5.62 2.95
CA ALA A 45 15.09 4.73 3.88
C ALA A 45 14.36 3.37 4.00
N GLU A 46 13.04 3.40 4.00
CA GLU A 46 12.19 2.21 4.05
C GLU A 46 12.31 1.38 2.77
N ILE A 47 12.33 2.02 1.60
CA ILE A 47 12.58 1.36 0.32
C ILE A 47 13.93 0.62 0.38
N GLY A 48 14.99 1.29 0.86
CA GLY A 48 16.31 0.67 1.01
C GLY A 48 16.27 -0.54 1.93
N ARG A 49 15.61 -0.42 3.09
CA ARG A 49 15.43 -1.51 4.06
C ARG A 49 14.73 -2.71 3.43
N ARG A 50 13.61 -2.52 2.73
CA ARG A 50 12.85 -3.59 2.06
C ARG A 50 13.64 -4.26 0.93
N MET A 51 14.49 -3.51 0.25
CA MET A 51 15.40 -4.04 -0.78
C MET A 51 16.64 -4.75 -0.19
N GLY A 52 16.90 -4.63 1.12
CA GLY A 52 18.18 -5.03 1.70
C GLY A 52 19.37 -4.25 1.11
N ARG A 53 19.17 -2.95 0.87
CA ARG A 53 20.14 -2.03 0.24
C ARG A 53 20.21 -0.70 0.99
N SER A 54 21.20 0.11 0.67
CA SER A 54 21.37 1.41 1.31
C SER A 54 20.34 2.43 0.81
N ARG A 55 19.96 3.37 1.69
CA ARG A 55 19.19 4.57 1.31
C ARG A 55 19.86 5.34 0.16
N GLN A 56 21.20 5.38 0.13
CA GLN A 56 21.95 6.07 -0.91
C GLN A 56 21.75 5.44 -2.30
N LEU A 57 21.63 4.10 -2.37
CA LEU A 57 21.33 3.43 -3.63
C LEU A 57 19.96 3.86 -4.17
N VAL A 58 18.95 3.91 -3.30
CA VAL A 58 17.60 4.36 -3.68
C VAL A 58 17.61 5.80 -4.15
N HIS A 59 18.39 6.67 -3.51
CA HIS A 59 18.58 8.06 -3.97
C HIS A 59 19.13 8.13 -5.40
N GLN A 60 20.08 7.26 -5.74
CA GLN A 60 20.65 7.21 -7.09
C GLN A 60 19.62 6.76 -8.13
N TYR A 61 18.70 5.84 -7.78
CA TYR A 61 17.59 5.48 -8.66
C TYR A 61 16.61 6.63 -8.85
N ILE A 62 16.21 7.29 -7.76
CA ILE A 62 15.29 8.44 -7.80
C ILE A 62 15.84 9.58 -8.66
N THR A 63 17.14 9.87 -8.54
CA THR A 63 17.77 10.99 -9.26
C THR A 63 18.26 10.62 -10.66
N GLY A 64 18.07 9.36 -11.09
CA GLY A 64 18.55 8.87 -12.38
C GLY A 64 20.07 8.76 -12.48
N GLN A 65 20.81 8.91 -11.37
CA GLN A 65 22.26 8.70 -11.33
C GLN A 65 22.63 7.22 -11.54
N ARG A 66 21.69 6.31 -11.30
CA ARG A 66 21.85 4.86 -11.50
C ARG A 66 20.55 4.24 -12.00
N GLY A 67 20.68 3.12 -12.70
CA GLY A 67 19.55 2.34 -13.19
C GLY A 67 18.94 2.92 -14.46
N PRO A 68 17.84 2.32 -14.93
CA PRO A 68 17.25 2.63 -16.24
C PRO A 68 16.42 3.92 -16.26
N GLY A 69 16.35 4.66 -15.15
CA GLY A 69 15.47 5.81 -15.01
C GLY A 69 14.00 5.42 -14.83
N GLY A 70 13.10 6.40 -14.88
CA GLY A 70 11.66 6.18 -14.74
C GLY A 70 11.23 5.73 -13.34
N PHE A 71 12.02 6.03 -12.29
CA PHE A 71 11.63 5.74 -10.91
C PHE A 71 10.30 6.45 -10.59
N PRO A 72 9.35 5.80 -9.88
CA PRO A 72 8.04 6.37 -9.63
C PRO A 72 8.09 7.74 -8.94
N ALA A 73 7.17 8.62 -9.34
CA ALA A 73 6.97 9.89 -8.65
C ALA A 73 6.50 9.64 -7.19
N PRO A 74 6.84 10.55 -6.25
CA PRO A 74 6.31 10.46 -4.90
C PRO A 74 4.79 10.61 -4.91
N ALA A 75 4.11 9.80 -4.09
CA ALA A 75 2.67 9.85 -3.93
C ALA A 75 2.24 11.07 -3.12
N CYS A 76 3.04 11.48 -2.14
CA CYS A 76 2.84 12.73 -1.41
C CYS A 76 4.16 13.24 -0.82
N ASN A 77 4.16 14.51 -0.41
CA ASN A 77 5.26 15.11 0.33
C ASN A 77 4.79 15.42 1.75
N LEU A 78 5.48 14.89 2.76
CA LEU A 78 5.34 15.40 4.11
C LEU A 78 5.93 16.82 4.19
N SER A 79 5.45 17.59 5.16
CA SER A 79 6.03 18.89 5.51
C SER A 79 7.55 18.80 5.60
N HIS A 80 8.25 19.82 5.08
CA HIS A 80 9.71 19.89 5.01
C HIS A 80 10.38 18.95 3.98
N GLY A 81 9.72 18.65 2.87
CA GLY A 81 10.37 18.03 1.71
C GLY A 81 10.77 16.57 1.94
N LYS A 82 9.97 15.82 2.70
CA LYS A 82 10.14 14.38 2.90
C LYS A 82 9.13 13.63 2.03
N PRO A 83 9.46 13.32 0.76
CA PRO A 83 8.59 12.55 -0.13
C PRO A 83 8.31 11.16 0.42
N LEU A 84 7.09 10.69 0.18
CA LEU A 84 6.64 9.32 0.39
C LEU A 84 6.22 8.74 -0.95
N TRP A 85 6.55 7.47 -1.15
CA TRP A 85 6.19 6.74 -2.35
C TRP A 85 5.18 5.65 -2.02
N GLN A 86 4.32 5.32 -2.98
CA GLN A 86 3.54 4.09 -2.91
C GLN A 86 4.46 2.90 -3.13
N TRP A 87 4.47 1.97 -2.18
CA TRP A 87 5.30 0.77 -2.23
C TRP A 87 4.91 -0.14 -3.39
N CYS A 88 3.63 -0.24 -3.74
CA CYS A 88 3.19 -1.03 -4.89
C CYS A 88 3.84 -0.52 -6.20
N ALA A 89 3.80 0.80 -6.44
CA ALA A 89 4.44 1.42 -7.59
C ALA A 89 5.98 1.24 -7.59
N VAL A 90 6.63 1.43 -6.44
CA VAL A 90 8.09 1.26 -6.31
C VAL A 90 8.51 -0.20 -6.51
N SER A 91 7.83 -1.14 -5.84
CA SER A 91 8.12 -2.57 -5.98
C SER A 91 7.86 -3.06 -7.40
N TYR A 92 6.82 -2.56 -8.08
CA TYR A 92 6.60 -2.83 -9.50
C TYR A 92 7.81 -2.39 -10.34
N TRP A 93 8.24 -1.13 -10.20
CA TRP A 93 9.42 -0.63 -10.93
C TRP A 93 10.68 -1.45 -10.61
N LEU A 94 10.88 -1.85 -9.36
CA LEU A 94 12.03 -2.66 -8.96
C LEU A 94 11.99 -4.07 -9.60
N VAL A 95 10.82 -4.70 -9.66
CA VAL A 95 10.64 -6.01 -10.29
C VAL A 95 10.86 -5.93 -11.81
N GLN A 96 10.33 -4.89 -12.47
CA GLN A 96 10.53 -4.68 -13.91
C GLN A 96 12.00 -4.49 -14.31
N ASN A 97 12.85 -4.16 -13.34
CA ASN A 97 14.28 -3.92 -13.55
C ASN A 97 15.16 -4.99 -12.87
N ASP A 98 14.60 -6.16 -12.53
CA ASP A 98 15.30 -7.30 -11.91
C ASP A 98 16.01 -6.96 -10.57
N LEU A 99 15.53 -5.94 -9.86
CA LEU A 99 16.10 -5.49 -8.59
C LEU A 99 15.41 -6.11 -7.37
N LEU A 100 14.29 -6.79 -7.57
CA LEU A 100 13.43 -7.34 -6.54
C LEU A 100 12.65 -8.54 -7.08
N ARG A 101 12.23 -9.45 -6.19
CA ARG A 101 11.46 -10.63 -6.57
C ARG A 101 10.00 -10.26 -6.86
N VAL A 102 9.40 -10.92 -7.84
CA VAL A 102 8.00 -10.67 -8.26
C VAL A 102 7.02 -10.82 -7.10
N GLU A 103 7.25 -11.79 -6.21
CA GLU A 103 6.35 -12.07 -5.08
C GLU A 103 6.19 -10.86 -4.16
N THR A 104 7.23 -10.02 -4.00
CA THR A 104 7.16 -8.83 -3.15
C THR A 104 6.25 -7.75 -3.74
N TRP A 105 6.20 -7.62 -5.06
CA TRP A 105 5.23 -6.74 -5.72
C TRP A 105 3.82 -7.32 -5.67
N GLU A 106 3.67 -8.63 -5.87
CA GLU A 106 2.35 -9.30 -5.76
C GLU A 106 1.71 -9.09 -4.39
N GLN A 107 2.50 -9.21 -3.32
CA GLN A 107 2.05 -8.90 -1.96
C GLN A 107 1.62 -7.43 -1.81
N ALA A 108 2.46 -6.48 -2.27
CA ALA A 108 2.13 -5.06 -2.22
C ALA A 108 0.84 -4.73 -2.99
N ARG A 109 0.63 -5.35 -4.15
CA ARG A 109 -0.56 -5.20 -4.98
C ARG A 109 -1.81 -5.71 -4.28
N VAL A 110 -1.73 -6.84 -3.58
CA VAL A 110 -2.86 -7.38 -2.80
C VAL A 110 -3.28 -6.41 -1.70
N VAL A 111 -2.32 -5.90 -0.93
CA VAL A 111 -2.58 -4.95 0.16
C VAL A 111 -3.17 -3.66 -0.37
N GLU A 112 -2.63 -3.11 -1.45
CA GLU A 112 -3.14 -1.90 -2.08
C GLU A 112 -4.59 -2.08 -2.55
N ALA A 113 -4.88 -3.16 -3.29
CA ALA A 113 -6.24 -3.43 -3.76
C ALA A 113 -7.25 -3.55 -2.61
N ILE A 114 -6.89 -4.27 -1.54
CA ILE A 114 -7.76 -4.40 -0.37
C ILE A 114 -7.97 -3.05 0.31
N ASN A 115 -6.89 -2.28 0.55
CA ASN A 115 -7.00 -0.98 1.21
C ASN A 115 -7.82 0.02 0.38
N THR A 116 -7.70 0.02 -0.93
CA THR A 116 -8.53 0.84 -1.82
C THR A 116 -10.02 0.52 -1.64
N GLU A 117 -10.39 -0.77 -1.64
CA GLU A 117 -11.79 -1.18 -1.45
C GLU A 117 -12.33 -0.81 -0.06
N LEU A 118 -11.53 -0.98 0.99
CA LEU A 118 -11.92 -0.61 2.35
C LEU A 118 -12.10 0.91 2.48
N GLU A 119 -11.20 1.71 1.91
CA GLU A 119 -11.30 3.17 1.89
C GLU A 119 -12.54 3.64 1.12
N MET A 120 -12.83 3.04 -0.05
CA MET A 120 -14.03 3.36 -0.82
C MET A 120 -15.32 2.96 -0.09
N ALA A 121 -15.34 1.81 0.60
CA ALA A 121 -16.47 1.41 1.43
C ALA A 121 -16.68 2.41 2.58
N HIS A 122 -15.61 2.80 3.28
CA HIS A 122 -15.66 3.75 4.38
C HIS A 122 -16.16 5.14 3.93
N GLN A 123 -15.71 5.64 2.78
CA GLN A 123 -16.19 6.93 2.25
C GLN A 123 -17.68 6.90 1.89
N ARG A 124 -18.17 5.79 1.34
CA ARG A 124 -19.60 5.62 1.03
C ARG A 124 -20.48 5.60 2.28
N GLU A 125 -19.95 5.15 3.41
CA GLU A 125 -20.65 5.18 4.69
C GLU A 125 -20.57 6.57 5.35
N PHE A 126 -19.40 7.19 5.32
CA PHE A 126 -19.14 8.47 5.98
C PHE A 126 -19.84 9.65 5.30
N ASP A 127 -19.77 9.76 3.97
CA ASP A 127 -20.46 10.77 3.18
C ASP A 127 -21.00 10.17 1.86
N PRO A 128 -22.18 9.52 1.90
CA PRO A 128 -22.74 8.86 0.73
C PRO A 128 -23.03 9.82 -0.43
N ALA A 129 -23.37 11.08 -0.13
CA ALA A 129 -23.71 12.07 -1.15
C ALA A 129 -22.45 12.51 -1.91
N LEU A 130 -21.38 12.86 -1.19
CA LEU A 130 -20.10 13.21 -1.78
C LEU A 130 -19.49 12.02 -2.53
N ALA A 131 -19.52 10.82 -1.94
CA ALA A 131 -18.97 9.63 -2.58
C ALA A 131 -19.66 9.33 -3.92
N LYS A 132 -20.98 9.48 -3.98
CA LYS A 132 -21.76 9.33 -5.22
C LYS A 132 -21.39 10.40 -6.24
N GLU A 133 -21.37 11.67 -5.84
CA GLU A 133 -21.01 12.78 -6.74
C GLU A 133 -19.60 12.62 -7.35
N VAL A 134 -18.62 12.25 -6.54
CA VAL A 134 -17.24 12.02 -7.00
C VAL A 134 -17.19 10.83 -7.96
N SER A 135 -17.86 9.72 -7.64
CA SER A 135 -17.90 8.54 -8.50
C SER A 135 -18.53 8.81 -9.87
N GLU A 136 -19.55 9.65 -9.94
CA GLU A 136 -20.23 10.00 -11.20
C GLU A 136 -19.41 10.94 -12.09
N ARG A 137 -18.53 11.76 -11.50
CA ARG A 137 -17.72 12.74 -12.23
C ARG A 137 -16.33 12.22 -12.63
N CYS A 138 -15.82 11.21 -11.93
CA CYS A 138 -14.47 10.67 -12.15
C CYS A 138 -14.45 9.28 -12.81
N GLY A 139 -15.59 8.56 -12.86
CA GLY A 139 -15.74 7.28 -13.55
C GLY A 139 -16.16 7.44 -15.00
#